data_AF-A0A9W8YXI5-F1
#
_entry.id   AF-A0A9W8YXI5-F1
#
_cell.length_a   1.000
_cell.length_b   1.000
_cell.length_c   1.000
_cell.angle_alpha   90.00
_cell.angle_beta   90.00
_cell.angle_gamma   90.00
#
_symmetry.space_group_name_H-M   'P 1'
#
loop_
_entity.id
_entity.type
_entity.pdbx_description
1 polymer ?
#
loop_
_entity_poly.entity_id
_entity_poly.type
_entity_poly.pdbx_seq_one_letter_code
_entity_poly.pdbx_strand_id
1 'polypeptide(L)'
;MASIAILRPSSASRLRVPVSSAAASSASSSSSSFRPNTPYFATFLARRALSSYLVTPKELNDALKKNPPSPISTAPRVIPLCAAWFMPNDPEGRTGIQVFRQQRIPKARFFDLDKVIDKHSDYPHMLPAPKTFAAAMSELGIRREDTVVVYDTKELGIFSAPRVGWTLKVFGHENVHILNNFRLWVDEGHPTESGEMYTIECHPYPIPEIDSDKVASYEDVREIALDHNKEGAEGVQILDARSNGRWTGNDPEPRPGLSSGHMPGSINVPFNEVLDPQTKAFLPKDQLKKLFETKGVDPNKPIVSTCGTGVTAVVVDTALHEAGFGTPESRKVYDGSWTEWAQRVRPSDSLIRTSES
;
A
#
# COMPACT_ATOMS: atom_id res chain seq x y z
N MET A 1 -48.86 -21.40 -41.69
CA MET A 1 -49.74 -20.60 -42.56
C MET A 1 -49.63 -19.14 -42.13
N ALA A 2 -49.57 -18.17 -43.06
CA ALA A 2 -49.42 -16.70 -42.86
C ALA A 2 -48.17 -16.27 -42.04
N SER A 3 -47.26 -15.37 -42.44
CA SER A 3 -47.12 -14.40 -43.56
C SER A 3 -47.93 -13.09 -43.48
N ILE A 4 -47.28 -12.01 -42.99
CA ILE A 4 -47.37 -10.56 -43.32
C ILE A 4 -46.38 -9.84 -42.35
N ALA A 5 -45.37 -9.02 -42.68
CA ALA A 5 -44.71 -8.51 -43.91
C ALA A 5 -45.00 -7.05 -44.36
N ILE A 6 -43.90 -6.27 -44.56
CA ILE A 6 -43.75 -4.93 -45.22
C ILE A 6 -44.51 -3.76 -44.50
N LEU A 7 -44.02 -2.52 -44.29
CA LEU A 7 -43.18 -1.58 -45.09
C LEU A 7 -42.22 -0.67 -44.28
N ARG A 8 -41.17 -0.18 -44.95
CA ARG A 8 -40.41 1.05 -44.63
C ARG A 8 -40.80 2.16 -45.61
N PRO A 9 -40.71 3.43 -45.21
CA PRO A 9 -39.84 4.42 -45.89
C PRO A 9 -39.11 5.33 -44.87
N SER A 10 -38.22 6.28 -45.21
CA SER A 10 -37.22 6.46 -46.28
C SER A 10 -36.33 7.66 -45.86
N SER A 11 -35.18 7.89 -46.49
CA SER A 11 -34.26 8.99 -46.14
C SER A 11 -34.62 10.35 -46.75
N ALA A 12 -34.28 11.44 -46.07
CA ALA A 12 -34.23 12.80 -46.63
C ALA A 12 -32.96 13.55 -46.16
N SER A 13 -32.55 14.59 -46.87
CA SER A 13 -31.19 15.18 -46.80
C SER A 13 -31.12 16.59 -46.20
N ARG A 14 -29.88 16.98 -45.87
CA ARG A 14 -29.39 18.27 -45.35
C ARG A 14 -29.95 19.50 -46.07
N LEU A 15 -30.02 20.62 -45.34
CA LEU A 15 -29.88 21.97 -45.90
C LEU A 15 -29.14 22.89 -44.93
N ARG A 16 -28.33 23.82 -45.47
CA ARG A 16 -27.68 24.95 -44.76
C ARG A 16 -28.19 26.25 -45.38
N VAL A 17 -28.42 27.28 -44.58
CA VAL A 17 -28.58 28.70 -45.00
C VAL A 17 -28.08 29.62 -43.85
N PRO A 18 -27.77 30.92 -44.09
CA PRO A 18 -26.52 31.48 -43.56
C PRO A 18 -26.68 32.79 -42.73
N VAL A 19 -25.59 33.58 -42.67
CA VAL A 19 -25.28 34.65 -41.71
C VAL A 19 -25.86 36.03 -42.07
N SER A 20 -26.29 36.78 -41.06
CA SER A 20 -26.28 38.26 -40.99
C SER A 20 -26.30 38.65 -39.50
N SER A 21 -25.42 39.46 -38.89
CA SER A 21 -24.68 40.69 -39.25
C SER A 21 -25.42 42.00 -38.94
N ALA A 22 -25.30 42.49 -37.71
CA ALA A 22 -25.62 43.86 -37.30
C ALA A 22 -24.47 44.43 -36.44
N ALA A 23 -24.26 45.74 -36.45
CA ALA A 23 -23.08 46.39 -35.85
C ALA A 23 -23.41 47.79 -35.27
N ALA A 24 -22.44 48.33 -34.52
CA ALA A 24 -22.49 49.59 -33.76
C ALA A 24 -23.41 49.57 -32.51
N SER A 25 -23.18 50.38 -31.46
CA SER A 25 -22.19 51.46 -31.29
C SER A 25 -21.47 51.43 -29.93
N SER A 26 -20.35 52.15 -29.82
CA SER A 26 -19.49 52.26 -28.65
C SER A 26 -20.07 53.06 -27.48
N ALA A 27 -19.77 52.63 -26.25
CA ALA A 27 -19.67 53.49 -25.07
C ALA A 27 -18.47 53.05 -24.23
N SER A 28 -17.62 53.98 -23.80
CA SER A 28 -16.38 53.72 -23.08
C SER A 28 -16.52 53.97 -21.58
N SER A 29 -15.97 53.09 -20.75
CA SER A 29 -15.68 53.42 -19.35
C SER A 29 -14.47 52.63 -18.82
N SER A 30 -13.75 53.31 -17.94
CA SER A 30 -12.51 52.94 -17.23
C SER A 30 -12.25 51.46 -16.94
N SER A 31 -11.05 51.00 -17.27
CA SER A 31 -10.47 49.75 -16.78
C SER A 31 -10.16 49.78 -15.28
N SER A 32 -10.78 48.89 -14.50
CA SER A 32 -10.31 48.51 -13.16
C SER A 32 -9.74 47.10 -13.20
N SER A 33 -8.41 46.97 -13.20
CA SER A 33 -7.73 45.68 -13.25
C SER A 33 -7.77 44.99 -11.88
N PHE A 34 -8.80 44.15 -11.68
CA PHE A 34 -8.90 43.26 -10.51
C PHE A 34 -7.73 42.27 -10.50
N ARG A 35 -6.66 42.61 -9.80
CA ARG A 35 -5.60 41.66 -9.42
C ARG A 35 -6.15 40.78 -8.29
N PRO A 36 -6.24 39.45 -8.45
CA PRO A 36 -6.61 38.56 -7.35
C PRO A 36 -5.46 38.49 -6.34
N ASN A 37 -5.49 39.39 -5.36
CA ASN A 37 -4.46 39.52 -4.33
C ASN A 37 -4.54 38.32 -3.37
N THR A 38 -3.89 37.21 -3.73
CA THR A 38 -4.13 35.89 -3.14
C THR A 38 -2.87 35.31 -2.47
N PRO A 39 -2.39 35.89 -1.35
CA PRO A 39 -1.26 35.32 -0.60
C PRO A 39 -1.61 33.94 0.01
N TYR A 40 -2.90 33.70 0.27
CA TYR A 40 -3.41 32.53 0.99
C TYR A 40 -3.19 31.18 0.28
N PHE A 41 -3.26 31.11 -1.05
CA PHE A 41 -3.02 29.85 -1.76
C PHE A 41 -1.53 29.47 -1.80
N ALA A 42 -0.62 30.45 -1.78
CA ALA A 42 0.81 30.20 -1.76
C ALA A 42 1.31 29.68 -0.39
N THR A 43 0.54 29.87 0.69
CA THR A 43 0.91 29.41 2.05
C THR A 43 0.52 27.96 2.33
N PHE A 44 -0.37 27.36 1.53
CA PHE A 44 -0.82 25.97 1.71
C PHE A 44 0.15 24.92 1.14
N LEU A 45 1.25 25.35 0.49
CA LEU A 45 2.48 24.56 0.40
C LEU A 45 3.19 24.56 1.77
N ALA A 46 2.49 24.07 2.79
CA ALA A 46 3.04 23.79 4.09
C ALA A 46 4.23 22.84 3.90
N ARG A 47 5.40 23.23 4.41
CA ARG A 47 6.68 22.55 4.18
C ARG A 47 6.56 21.07 4.54
N ARG A 48 6.42 20.19 3.54
CA ARG A 48 6.46 18.72 3.76
C ARG A 48 7.77 18.40 4.49
N ALA A 49 7.66 17.93 5.73
CA ALA A 49 8.83 17.67 6.57
C ALA A 49 9.67 16.49 6.05
N LEU A 50 9.05 15.64 5.25
CA LEU A 50 9.56 14.43 4.62
C LEU A 50 9.04 14.39 3.17
N SER A 51 9.88 14.03 2.20
CA SER A 51 9.55 14.13 0.76
C SER A 51 9.45 12.80 0.02
N SER A 52 10.14 11.75 0.50
CA SER A 52 10.16 10.39 -0.05
C SER A 52 9.22 9.44 0.71
N TYR A 53 8.86 8.29 0.13
CA TYR A 53 8.02 7.30 0.83
C TYR A 53 8.83 6.56 1.91
N LEU A 54 10.01 6.03 1.56
CA LEU A 54 11.01 5.64 2.55
C LEU A 54 11.71 6.86 3.13
N VAL A 55 11.89 6.91 4.45
CA VAL A 55 12.61 8.00 5.14
C VAL A 55 13.69 7.43 6.06
N THR A 56 14.82 8.13 6.15
CA THR A 56 15.93 7.72 7.02
C THR A 56 15.66 8.02 8.50
N PRO A 57 16.35 7.33 9.43
CA PRO A 57 16.23 7.64 10.86
C PRO A 57 16.61 9.10 11.19
N LYS A 58 17.63 9.64 10.53
CA LYS A 58 18.00 11.06 10.65
C LYS A 58 16.86 12.01 10.24
N GLU A 59 16.20 11.77 9.12
CA GLU A 59 15.11 12.63 8.64
C GLU A 59 13.92 12.63 9.59
N LEU A 60 13.50 11.45 10.07
CA LEU A 60 12.45 11.34 11.08
C LEU A 60 12.86 12.05 12.39
N ASN A 61 14.10 11.86 12.85
CA ASN A 61 14.60 12.49 14.07
C ASN A 61 14.61 14.04 13.94
N ASP A 62 15.03 14.56 12.80
CA ASP A 62 15.01 16.00 12.51
C ASP A 62 13.61 16.55 12.27
N ALA A 63 12.64 15.74 11.82
CA ALA A 63 11.24 16.13 11.72
C ALA A 63 10.55 16.20 13.09
N LEU A 64 10.79 15.22 13.97
CA LEU A 64 10.26 15.17 15.34
C LEU A 64 10.78 16.32 16.22
N LYS A 65 12.04 16.76 16.02
CA LYS A 65 12.60 17.95 16.68
C LYS A 65 11.93 19.26 16.25
N LYS A 66 11.49 19.37 14.98
CA LYS A 66 10.90 20.59 14.42
C LYS A 66 9.43 20.78 14.80
N ASN A 67 8.67 19.69 14.88
CA ASN A 67 7.26 19.70 15.23
C ASN A 67 7.02 18.97 16.58
N PRO A 68 7.52 19.49 17.72
CA PRO A 68 7.25 18.91 19.03
C PRO A 68 5.73 18.99 19.33
N PRO A 69 5.06 17.89 19.69
CA PRO A 69 3.62 17.91 19.97
C PRO A 69 3.28 18.90 21.10
N SER A 70 2.47 19.90 20.76
CA SER A 70 1.98 20.96 21.66
C SER A 70 0.45 21.02 21.57
N PRO A 71 -0.29 21.11 22.70
CA PRO A 71 -1.76 21.21 22.70
C PRO A 71 -2.31 22.43 21.95
N ILE A 72 -1.48 23.47 21.76
CA ILE A 72 -1.87 24.76 21.17
C ILE A 72 -1.58 24.80 19.66
N SER A 73 -0.79 23.86 19.12
CA SER A 73 -0.39 23.88 17.72
C SER A 73 -1.42 23.20 16.81
N THR A 74 -1.89 23.93 15.79
CA THR A 74 -2.71 23.41 14.69
C THR A 74 -1.89 22.92 13.49
N ALA A 75 -0.56 22.90 13.59
CA ALA A 75 0.30 22.40 12.52
C ALA A 75 0.29 20.85 12.46
N PRO A 76 0.37 20.24 11.26
CA PRO A 76 0.55 18.80 11.08
C PRO A 76 1.63 18.20 11.99
N ARG A 77 1.24 17.21 12.80
CA ARG A 77 2.15 16.53 13.73
C ARG A 77 2.88 15.41 12.98
N VAL A 78 4.10 15.11 13.40
CA VAL A 78 4.81 13.90 12.94
C VAL A 78 4.57 12.81 13.97
N ILE A 79 3.91 11.73 13.56
CA ILE A 79 3.47 10.62 14.43
C ILE A 79 4.24 9.35 14.05
N PRO A 80 5.20 8.90 14.88
CA PRO A 80 5.82 7.59 14.71
C PRO A 80 4.78 6.50 15.04
N LEU A 81 4.50 5.61 14.09
CA LEU A 81 3.52 4.53 14.24
C LEU A 81 4.23 3.18 14.20
N CYS A 82 4.40 2.55 15.36
CA CYS A 82 4.96 1.21 15.43
C CYS A 82 3.93 0.20 14.91
N ALA A 83 4.27 -0.53 13.86
CA ALA A 83 3.49 -1.60 13.24
C ALA A 83 4.03 -2.99 13.59
N ALA A 84 4.87 -3.08 14.63
CA ALA A 84 5.57 -4.30 15.02
C ALA A 84 4.61 -5.49 15.12
N TRP A 85 4.87 -6.50 14.30
CA TRP A 85 4.14 -7.76 14.27
C TRP A 85 5.10 -8.93 14.08
N PHE A 86 4.77 -10.08 14.64
CA PHE A 86 5.57 -11.30 14.60
C PHE A 86 4.70 -12.45 14.11
N MET A 87 5.29 -13.39 13.36
CA MET A 87 4.55 -14.56 12.91
C MET A 87 4.16 -15.47 14.09
N PRO A 88 3.05 -16.23 14.02
CA PRO A 88 2.65 -17.16 15.08
C PRO A 88 3.67 -18.26 15.43
N ASN A 89 4.70 -18.45 14.60
CA ASN A 89 5.82 -19.36 14.81
C ASN A 89 7.14 -18.63 15.14
N ASP A 90 7.10 -17.40 15.66
CA ASP A 90 8.28 -16.72 16.20
C ASP A 90 8.91 -17.58 17.33
N PRO A 91 10.21 -17.95 17.22
CA PRO A 91 10.82 -18.93 18.14
C PRO A 91 11.00 -18.42 19.57
N GLU A 92 10.88 -17.10 19.78
CA GLU A 92 10.93 -16.44 21.09
C GLU A 92 9.52 -16.12 21.63
N GLY A 93 8.46 -16.43 20.88
CA GLY A 93 7.07 -16.19 21.27
C GLY A 93 6.70 -14.72 21.40
N ARG A 94 7.41 -13.82 20.70
CA ARG A 94 7.26 -12.36 20.86
C ARG A 94 5.95 -11.85 20.27
N THR A 95 5.40 -10.83 20.91
CA THR A 95 4.29 -10.03 20.35
C THR A 95 4.72 -8.58 20.15
N GLY A 96 4.11 -7.90 19.17
CA GLY A 96 4.40 -6.50 18.85
C GLY A 96 4.31 -5.55 20.04
N ILE A 97 3.26 -5.72 20.85
CA ILE A 97 2.99 -4.89 22.04
C ILE A 97 4.01 -5.09 23.17
N GLN A 98 4.64 -6.27 23.27
CA GLN A 98 5.74 -6.50 24.22
C GLN A 98 6.99 -5.73 23.78
N VAL A 99 7.39 -5.85 22.51
CA VAL A 99 8.58 -5.17 21.99
C VAL A 99 8.39 -3.66 21.98
N PHE A 100 7.20 -3.15 21.64
CA PHE A 100 6.86 -1.73 21.74
C PHE A 100 6.93 -1.16 23.18
N ARG A 101 6.67 -2.00 24.20
CA ARG A 101 6.87 -1.63 25.61
C ARG A 101 8.35 -1.68 26.03
N GLN A 102 9.15 -2.54 25.39
CA GLN A 102 10.59 -2.69 25.69
C GLN A 102 11.45 -1.60 25.04
N GLN A 103 11.25 -1.30 23.75
CA GLN A 103 11.95 -0.23 23.05
C GLN A 103 11.13 0.34 21.88
N ARG A 104 10.91 1.66 21.88
CA ARG A 104 10.16 2.37 20.84
C ARG A 104 10.68 3.79 20.60
N ILE A 105 10.28 4.41 19.49
CA ILE A 105 10.53 5.84 19.23
C ILE A 105 9.72 6.69 20.23
N PRO A 106 10.26 7.79 20.77
CA PRO A 106 9.54 8.62 21.75
C PRO A 106 8.22 9.17 21.23
N LYS A 107 7.20 9.16 22.08
CA LYS A 107 5.81 9.56 21.75
C LYS A 107 5.19 8.80 20.58
N ALA A 108 5.66 7.59 20.24
CA ALA A 108 5.05 6.75 19.22
C ALA A 108 3.62 6.26 19.58
N ARG A 109 2.93 5.69 18.60
CA ARG A 109 1.70 4.91 18.74
C ARG A 109 1.97 3.45 18.35
N PHE A 110 1.10 2.52 18.76
CA PHE A 110 1.17 1.11 18.35
C PHE A 110 -0.05 0.74 17.50
N PHE A 111 0.17 0.40 16.24
CA PHE A 111 -0.86 -0.14 15.34
C PHE A 111 -0.90 -1.66 15.51
N ASP A 112 -2.02 -2.17 16.00
CA ASP A 112 -2.20 -3.60 16.23
C ASP A 112 -2.72 -4.29 14.96
N LEU A 113 -1.80 -4.87 14.19
CA LEU A 113 -2.07 -5.52 12.89
C LEU A 113 -2.94 -6.79 13.00
N ASP A 114 -3.18 -7.33 14.19
CA ASP A 114 -4.13 -8.43 14.42
C ASP A 114 -5.52 -7.93 14.83
N LYS A 115 -5.66 -6.68 15.30
CA LYS A 115 -6.95 -6.06 15.66
C LYS A 115 -7.56 -5.21 14.55
N VAL A 116 -6.75 -4.58 13.70
CA VAL A 116 -7.20 -3.62 12.66
C VAL A 116 -7.28 -4.32 11.30
N ILE A 117 -8.13 -5.35 11.25
CA ILE A 117 -8.35 -6.26 10.11
C ILE A 117 -9.86 -6.43 9.88
N ASP A 118 -10.27 -7.02 8.77
CA ASP A 118 -11.61 -7.60 8.69
C ASP A 118 -11.70 -8.84 9.59
N LYS A 119 -12.73 -8.87 10.43
CA LYS A 119 -13.01 -9.95 11.40
C LYS A 119 -14.16 -10.85 10.93
N HIS A 120 -14.69 -10.59 9.72
CA HIS A 120 -15.70 -11.40 9.06
C HIS A 120 -15.13 -12.29 7.95
N SER A 121 -13.87 -12.09 7.56
CA SER A 121 -13.14 -12.97 6.65
C SER A 121 -12.52 -14.15 7.39
N ASP A 122 -12.57 -15.33 6.77
CA ASP A 122 -11.80 -16.51 7.19
C ASP A 122 -10.29 -16.34 6.90
N TYR A 123 -9.90 -15.33 6.12
CA TYR A 123 -8.52 -15.09 5.69
C TYR A 123 -7.79 -14.08 6.58
N PRO A 124 -6.50 -14.29 6.84
CA PRO A 124 -5.72 -13.50 7.80
C PRO A 124 -5.28 -12.13 7.26
N HIS A 125 -5.24 -11.14 8.15
CA HIS A 125 -4.74 -9.76 7.92
C HIS A 125 -5.47 -8.95 6.84
N MET A 126 -6.61 -9.44 6.32
CA MET A 126 -7.45 -8.76 5.34
C MET A 126 -7.77 -7.31 5.74
N LEU A 127 -7.83 -6.42 4.74
CA LEU A 127 -8.14 -5.01 4.94
C LEU A 127 -9.44 -4.83 5.75
N PRO A 128 -9.42 -4.03 6.83
CA PRO A 128 -10.60 -3.78 7.65
C PRO A 128 -11.69 -3.05 6.88
N ALA A 129 -12.96 -3.25 7.27
CA ALA A 129 -14.03 -2.35 6.86
C ALA A 129 -13.67 -0.88 7.19
N PRO A 130 -13.99 0.13 6.33
CA PRO A 130 -13.55 1.51 6.54
C PRO A 130 -13.91 2.12 7.90
N LYS A 131 -15.02 1.69 8.50
CA LYS A 131 -15.44 2.09 9.87
C LYS A 131 -14.47 1.57 10.95
N THR A 132 -13.97 0.34 10.80
CA THR A 132 -13.00 -0.27 11.70
C THR A 132 -11.63 0.42 11.60
N PHE A 133 -11.20 0.78 10.38
CA PHE A 133 -10.00 1.59 10.18
C PHE A 133 -10.14 2.98 10.81
N ALA A 134 -11.25 3.68 10.57
CA ALA A 134 -11.50 5.02 11.14
C ALA A 134 -11.55 5.00 12.68
N ALA A 135 -12.16 3.97 13.27
CA ALA A 135 -12.13 3.76 14.72
C ALA A 135 -10.70 3.57 15.24
N ALA A 136 -9.88 2.74 14.61
CA ALA A 136 -8.49 2.54 14.98
C ALA A 136 -7.66 3.82 14.86
N MET A 137 -7.80 4.61 13.78
CA MET A 137 -7.15 5.92 13.65
C MET A 137 -7.57 6.88 14.77
N SER A 138 -8.86 6.86 15.12
CA SER A 138 -9.43 7.68 16.20
C SER A 138 -8.87 7.30 17.57
N GLU A 139 -8.80 6.02 17.90
CA GLU A 139 -8.22 5.49 19.16
C GLU A 139 -6.71 5.82 19.28
N LEU A 140 -5.98 5.80 18.16
CA LEU A 140 -4.57 6.20 18.10
C LEU A 140 -4.38 7.73 18.15
N GLY A 141 -5.48 8.49 18.19
CA GLY A 141 -5.51 9.95 18.22
C GLY A 141 -4.94 10.60 16.96
N ILE A 142 -4.94 9.88 15.82
CA ILE A 142 -4.40 10.32 14.53
C ILE A 142 -5.44 11.19 13.82
N ARG A 143 -4.98 12.27 13.18
CA ARG A 143 -5.81 13.18 12.37
C ARG A 143 -5.57 12.95 10.87
N ARG A 144 -6.43 13.52 10.02
CA ARG A 144 -6.36 13.32 8.55
C ARG A 144 -5.20 14.08 7.90
N GLU A 145 -4.70 15.11 8.58
CA GLU A 145 -3.62 16.01 8.20
C GLU A 145 -2.27 15.71 8.86
N ASP A 146 -2.19 14.76 9.79
CA ASP A 146 -0.91 14.35 10.40
C ASP A 146 0.04 13.74 9.35
N THR A 147 1.34 13.75 9.65
CA THR A 147 2.36 12.99 8.93
C THR A 147 2.67 11.71 9.71
N VAL A 148 2.25 10.56 9.20
CA VAL A 148 2.44 9.27 9.85
C VAL A 148 3.70 8.60 9.30
N VAL A 149 4.61 8.21 10.19
CA VAL A 149 5.84 7.49 9.82
C VAL A 149 5.85 6.13 10.49
N VAL A 150 5.59 5.10 9.69
CA VAL A 150 5.38 3.73 10.15
C VAL A 150 6.72 3.01 10.32
N TYR A 151 6.89 2.23 11.39
CA TYR A 151 8.14 1.52 11.69
C TYR A 151 7.92 0.17 12.40
N ASP A 152 8.90 -0.72 12.29
CA ASP A 152 8.88 -2.10 12.81
C ASP A 152 9.78 -2.28 14.05
N THR A 153 10.26 -3.51 14.31
CA THR A 153 11.14 -3.84 15.44
C THR A 153 12.62 -3.75 15.09
N LYS A 154 13.50 -3.73 16.11
CA LYS A 154 14.95 -3.79 15.91
C LYS A 154 15.39 -5.18 15.43
N GLU A 155 14.70 -6.20 15.91
CA GLU A 155 14.99 -7.62 15.73
C GLU A 155 14.75 -8.06 14.28
N LEU A 156 13.65 -7.59 13.67
CA LEU A 156 13.28 -7.92 12.29
C LEU A 156 13.82 -6.90 11.27
N GLY A 157 13.84 -5.60 11.61
CA GLY A 157 13.96 -4.53 10.62
C GLY A 157 12.66 -4.40 9.82
N ILE A 158 12.72 -4.20 8.50
CA ILE A 158 11.52 -4.07 7.66
C ILE A 158 10.76 -5.41 7.60
N PHE A 159 9.48 -5.39 8.00
CA PHE A 159 8.59 -6.57 7.92
C PHE A 159 7.11 -6.22 7.76
N SER A 160 6.53 -5.44 8.69
CA SER A 160 5.09 -5.19 8.84
C SER A 160 4.69 -3.72 8.65
N ALA A 161 5.63 -2.78 8.80
CA ALA A 161 5.42 -1.36 8.58
C ALA A 161 5.00 -1.02 7.15
N PRO A 162 5.59 -1.63 6.08
CA PRO A 162 5.08 -1.44 4.72
C PRO A 162 3.59 -1.77 4.61
N ARG A 163 3.15 -2.91 5.18
CA ARG A 163 1.73 -3.33 5.18
C ARG A 163 0.82 -2.28 5.82
N VAL A 164 1.20 -1.76 6.99
CA VAL A 164 0.41 -0.73 7.68
C VAL A 164 0.43 0.59 6.91
N GLY A 165 1.57 1.00 6.33
CA GLY A 165 1.65 2.21 5.50
C GLY A 165 0.82 2.13 4.20
N TRP A 166 0.82 0.98 3.54
CA TRP A 166 -0.08 0.71 2.40
C TRP A 166 -1.54 0.70 2.83
N THR A 167 -1.87 0.09 3.97
CA THR A 167 -3.23 0.12 4.54
C THR A 167 -3.71 1.56 4.75
N LEU A 168 -2.87 2.42 5.35
CA LEU A 168 -3.17 3.84 5.51
C LEU A 168 -3.38 4.55 4.15
N LYS A 169 -2.55 4.27 3.14
CA LYS A 169 -2.68 4.82 1.78
C LYS A 169 -3.92 4.33 1.03
N VAL A 170 -4.33 3.07 1.20
CA VAL A 170 -5.55 2.49 0.61
C VAL A 170 -6.81 3.13 1.19
N PHE A 171 -6.76 3.56 2.46
CA PHE A 171 -7.78 4.43 3.06
C PHE A 171 -7.50 5.93 2.88
N GLY A 172 -6.75 6.27 1.84
CA GLY A 172 -6.52 7.63 1.35
C GLY A 172 -5.63 8.52 2.22
N HIS A 173 -5.03 8.03 3.31
CA HIS A 173 -4.17 8.85 4.17
C HIS A 173 -2.93 9.29 3.37
N GLU A 174 -2.73 10.61 3.24
CA GLU A 174 -1.79 11.17 2.24
C GLU A 174 -0.34 11.19 2.71
N ASN A 175 -0.08 11.70 3.92
CA ASN A 175 1.27 11.95 4.41
C ASN A 175 1.83 10.71 5.14
N VAL A 176 1.89 9.58 4.43
CA VAL A 176 2.34 8.28 4.97
C VAL A 176 3.72 7.94 4.47
N HIS A 177 4.63 7.66 5.40
CA HIS A 177 6.02 7.29 5.15
C HIS A 177 6.38 6.00 5.89
N ILE A 178 7.39 5.28 5.44
CA ILE A 178 7.99 4.14 6.15
C ILE A 178 9.40 4.55 6.61
N LEU A 179 9.68 4.36 7.90
CA LEU A 179 11.04 4.47 8.41
C LEU A 179 11.88 3.30 7.86
N ASN A 180 13.02 3.61 7.25
CA ASN A 180 13.98 2.64 6.73
C ASN A 180 15.30 2.69 7.51
N ASN A 181 15.43 2.09 8.70
CA ASN A 181 14.44 1.32 9.47
C ASN A 181 14.62 1.53 11.00
N PHE A 182 13.83 0.86 11.84
CA PHE A 182 13.97 1.02 13.30
C PHE A 182 15.24 0.36 13.88
N ARG A 183 15.83 -0.64 13.21
CA ARG A 183 17.17 -1.14 13.57
C ARG A 183 18.20 -0.03 13.45
N LEU A 184 18.29 0.60 12.29
CA LEU A 184 19.17 1.74 12.04
C LEU A 184 18.87 2.91 12.99
N TRP A 185 17.61 3.18 13.34
CA TRP A 185 17.28 4.18 14.36
C TRP A 185 17.97 3.91 15.72
N VAL A 186 17.95 2.67 16.20
CA VAL A 186 18.60 2.31 17.46
C VAL A 186 20.13 2.26 17.31
N ASP A 187 20.63 1.74 16.20
CA ASP A 187 22.07 1.54 15.98
C ASP A 187 22.81 2.84 15.61
N GLU A 188 22.13 3.83 15.05
CA GLU A 188 22.58 5.24 14.93
C GLU A 188 22.50 6.01 16.26
N GLY A 189 21.96 5.41 17.33
CA GLY A 189 21.86 6.02 18.66
C GLY A 189 20.79 7.11 18.79
N HIS A 190 19.74 7.11 17.95
CA HIS A 190 18.63 8.06 18.09
C HIS A 190 17.77 7.75 19.34
N PRO A 191 17.07 8.75 19.91
CA PRO A 191 16.33 8.57 21.16
C PRO A 191 15.33 7.42 21.11
N THR A 192 15.25 6.63 22.18
CA THR A 192 14.20 5.62 22.39
C THR A 192 13.65 5.71 23.81
N GLU A 193 12.43 5.22 24.02
CA GLU A 193 11.78 5.11 25.33
C GLU A 193 11.24 3.68 25.55
N SER A 194 10.87 3.39 26.79
CA SER A 194 10.35 2.09 27.24
C SER A 194 9.32 2.27 28.36
N GLY A 195 8.71 1.18 28.81
CA GLY A 195 7.67 1.19 29.85
C GLY A 195 6.26 1.40 29.29
N GLU A 196 5.34 1.87 30.13
CA GLU A 196 3.93 1.99 29.76
C GLU A 196 3.66 3.01 28.65
N MET A 197 2.51 2.84 28.00
CA MET A 197 2.07 3.67 26.89
C MET A 197 1.43 4.97 27.39
N TYR A 198 1.62 6.06 26.64
CA TYR A 198 0.88 7.30 26.88
C TYR A 198 -0.62 7.07 26.74
N THR A 199 -1.41 7.66 27.65
CA THR A 199 -2.86 7.84 27.43
C THR A 199 -3.04 8.79 26.24
N ILE A 200 -3.77 8.34 25.22
CA ILE A 200 -4.01 9.12 24.01
C ILE A 200 -5.46 9.63 24.03
N GLU A 201 -5.62 10.93 23.81
CA GLU A 201 -6.94 11.52 23.56
C GLU A 201 -7.44 11.04 22.19
N CYS A 202 -8.58 10.37 22.16
CA CYS A 202 -9.22 9.93 20.93
C CYS A 202 -9.63 11.14 20.09
N HIS A 203 -9.36 11.09 18.79
CA HIS A 203 -9.67 12.21 17.89
C HIS A 203 -10.59 11.76 16.76
N PRO A 204 -11.66 12.50 16.40
CA PRO A 204 -12.47 12.16 15.25
C PRO A 204 -11.61 11.99 13.98
N TYR A 205 -11.74 10.83 13.36
CA TYR A 205 -11.17 10.51 12.04
C TYR A 205 -12.34 10.20 11.10
N PRO A 206 -12.41 10.79 9.89
CA PRO A 206 -13.51 10.55 8.96
C PRO A 206 -13.51 9.10 8.48
N ILE A 207 -14.71 8.52 8.27
CA ILE A 207 -14.82 7.21 7.58
C ILE A 207 -14.33 7.42 6.14
N PRO A 208 -13.26 6.73 5.71
CA PRO A 208 -12.70 6.90 4.39
C PRO A 208 -13.47 6.08 3.35
N GLU A 209 -13.28 6.43 2.08
CA GLU A 209 -13.53 5.51 0.97
C GLU A 209 -12.29 4.62 0.77
N ILE A 210 -12.48 3.44 0.19
CA ILE A 210 -11.40 2.48 -0.07
C ILE A 210 -10.92 2.59 -1.52
N ASP A 211 -9.61 2.74 -1.70
CA ASP A 211 -8.96 2.75 -3.00
C ASP A 211 -8.82 1.31 -3.53
N SER A 212 -9.90 0.81 -4.15
CA SER A 212 -9.98 -0.56 -4.68
C SER A 212 -8.95 -0.84 -5.79
N ASP A 213 -8.47 0.18 -6.49
CA ASP A 213 -7.53 0.02 -7.59
C ASP A 213 -6.15 -0.46 -7.11
N LYS A 214 -5.83 -0.28 -5.82
CA LYS A 214 -4.60 -0.80 -5.18
C LYS A 214 -4.72 -2.24 -4.70
N VAL A 215 -5.91 -2.84 -4.77
CA VAL A 215 -6.21 -4.19 -4.27
C VAL A 215 -6.55 -5.10 -5.45
N ALA A 216 -5.92 -6.27 -5.50
CA ALA A 216 -6.35 -7.36 -6.37
C ALA A 216 -7.22 -8.34 -5.57
N SER A 217 -8.35 -8.72 -6.13
CA SER A 217 -9.22 -9.78 -5.61
C SER A 217 -8.68 -11.17 -5.97
N TYR A 218 -9.21 -12.21 -5.33
CA TYR A 218 -8.99 -13.59 -5.76
C TYR A 218 -9.44 -13.81 -7.21
N GLU A 219 -10.56 -13.21 -7.60
CA GLU A 219 -11.12 -13.25 -8.95
C GLU A 219 -10.12 -12.69 -9.98
N ASP A 220 -9.58 -11.49 -9.77
CA ASP A 220 -8.55 -10.89 -10.65
C ASP A 220 -7.34 -11.83 -10.83
N VAL A 221 -6.80 -12.33 -9.71
CA VAL A 221 -5.60 -13.19 -9.71
C VAL A 221 -5.89 -14.55 -10.32
N ARG A 222 -7.13 -15.05 -10.19
CA ARG A 222 -7.58 -16.30 -10.79
C ARG A 222 -7.69 -16.18 -12.30
N GLU A 223 -8.16 -15.06 -12.82
CA GLU A 223 -8.19 -14.81 -14.26
C GLU A 223 -6.77 -14.67 -14.82
N ILE A 224 -5.88 -13.89 -14.17
CA ILE A 224 -4.46 -13.78 -14.55
C ILE A 224 -3.77 -15.16 -14.59
N ALA A 225 -4.00 -16.01 -13.59
CA ALA A 225 -3.41 -17.35 -13.53
C ALA A 225 -4.01 -18.34 -14.54
N LEU A 226 -5.29 -18.18 -14.91
CA LEU A 226 -5.95 -18.98 -15.95
C LEU A 226 -5.53 -18.55 -17.36
N ASP A 227 -5.16 -17.29 -17.55
CA ASP A 227 -4.71 -16.72 -18.83
C ASP A 227 -3.19 -16.78 -19.04
N HIS A 228 -2.45 -17.30 -18.06
CA HIS A 228 -1.02 -17.56 -18.17
C HIS A 228 -0.71 -18.42 -19.42
N ASN A 229 0.19 -17.91 -20.27
CA ASN A 229 0.59 -18.47 -21.57
C ASN A 229 -0.51 -18.54 -22.65
N LYS A 230 -1.65 -17.85 -22.49
CA LYS A 230 -2.58 -17.62 -23.61
C LYS A 230 -2.09 -16.49 -24.52
N GLU A 231 -2.28 -16.67 -25.82
CA GLU A 231 -2.05 -15.60 -26.80
C GLU A 231 -3.05 -14.46 -26.58
N GLY A 232 -2.57 -13.22 -26.50
CA GLY A 232 -3.39 -12.02 -26.29
C GLY A 232 -3.70 -11.66 -24.83
N ALA A 233 -3.21 -12.42 -23.84
CA ALA A 233 -3.36 -12.07 -22.42
C ALA A 233 -2.64 -10.75 -22.07
N GLU A 234 -3.15 -9.99 -21.09
CA GLU A 234 -2.62 -8.66 -20.70
C GLU A 234 -1.18 -8.68 -20.16
N GLY A 235 -0.67 -9.86 -19.75
CA GLY A 235 0.70 -10.03 -19.28
C GLY A 235 0.95 -9.51 -17.86
N VAL A 236 -0.08 -9.39 -17.02
CA VAL A 236 0.03 -9.03 -15.61
C VAL A 236 0.95 -10.01 -14.87
N GLN A 237 1.87 -9.49 -14.06
CA GLN A 237 2.90 -10.28 -13.39
C GLN A 237 2.57 -10.48 -11.91
N ILE A 238 2.46 -11.72 -11.45
CA ILE A 238 2.26 -12.04 -10.03
C ILE A 238 3.63 -12.21 -9.36
N LEU A 239 3.95 -11.40 -8.35
CA LEU A 239 5.22 -11.48 -7.61
C LEU A 239 4.98 -11.99 -6.18
N ASP A 240 5.51 -13.17 -5.86
CA ASP A 240 5.30 -13.82 -4.55
C ASP A 240 6.49 -13.63 -3.60
N ALA A 241 6.22 -13.00 -2.47
CA ALA A 241 7.21 -12.62 -1.45
C ALA A 241 7.51 -13.70 -0.38
N ARG A 242 6.98 -14.93 -0.52
CA ARG A 242 7.31 -16.07 0.36
C ARG A 242 8.73 -16.61 0.14
N SER A 243 9.22 -17.43 1.06
CA SER A 243 10.47 -18.17 0.88
C SER A 243 10.37 -19.12 -0.31
N ASN A 244 11.51 -19.38 -0.97
CA ASN A 244 11.52 -20.18 -2.19
C ASN A 244 10.95 -21.59 -1.99
N GLY A 245 11.29 -22.28 -0.90
CA GLY A 245 10.75 -23.61 -0.62
C GLY A 245 9.22 -23.64 -0.41
N ARG A 246 8.62 -22.59 0.15
CA ARG A 246 7.14 -22.47 0.26
C ARG A 246 6.49 -22.27 -1.10
N TRP A 247 7.14 -21.51 -1.98
CA TRP A 247 6.70 -21.26 -3.35
C TRP A 247 6.90 -22.49 -4.26
N THR A 248 8.00 -23.24 -4.14
CA THR A 248 8.22 -24.49 -4.89
C THR A 248 7.38 -25.66 -4.37
N GLY A 249 6.93 -25.62 -3.11
CA GLY A 249 6.19 -26.72 -2.47
C GLY A 249 7.03 -27.59 -1.51
N ASN A 250 8.34 -27.33 -1.43
CA ASN A 250 9.29 -28.12 -0.62
C ASN A 250 9.20 -27.85 0.89
N ASP A 251 8.89 -26.60 1.28
CA ASP A 251 8.67 -26.21 2.68
C ASP A 251 7.16 -26.14 2.98
N PRO A 252 6.68 -26.54 4.17
CA PRO A 252 5.28 -26.35 4.57
C PRO A 252 4.92 -24.87 4.79
N GLU A 253 3.67 -24.52 4.53
CA GLU A 253 3.09 -23.25 4.96
C GLU A 253 2.98 -23.19 6.50
N PRO A 254 3.18 -22.02 7.14
CA PRO A 254 3.06 -21.87 8.61
C PRO A 254 1.66 -22.13 9.19
N ARG A 255 0.65 -22.31 8.34
CA ARG A 255 -0.75 -22.56 8.73
C ARG A 255 -1.07 -24.05 8.53
N PRO A 256 -1.35 -24.82 9.59
CA PRO A 256 -1.61 -26.25 9.47
C PRO A 256 -2.71 -26.58 8.46
N GLY A 257 -2.47 -27.57 7.61
CA GLY A 257 -3.42 -28.03 6.58
C GLY A 257 -3.45 -27.19 5.30
N LEU A 258 -2.75 -26.05 5.22
CA LEU A 258 -2.62 -25.28 3.98
C LEU A 258 -1.55 -25.91 3.08
N SER A 259 -1.87 -26.15 1.80
CA SER A 259 -0.90 -26.66 0.82
C SER A 259 0.12 -25.59 0.42
N SER A 260 1.39 -25.96 0.33
CA SER A 260 2.44 -25.15 -0.29
C SER A 260 2.37 -25.18 -1.83
N GLY A 261 3.27 -24.48 -2.51
CA GLY A 261 3.26 -24.29 -3.96
C GLY A 261 2.99 -22.84 -4.34
N HIS A 262 2.67 -22.58 -5.62
CA HIS A 262 2.50 -21.24 -6.18
C HIS A 262 1.39 -21.11 -7.24
N MET A 263 1.03 -19.86 -7.57
CA MET A 263 0.13 -19.51 -8.67
C MET A 263 0.85 -19.68 -10.01
N PRO A 264 0.22 -20.27 -11.06
CA PRO A 264 0.76 -20.33 -12.41
C PRO A 264 1.32 -18.98 -12.88
N GLY A 265 2.53 -18.99 -13.44
CA GLY A 265 3.19 -17.78 -13.96
C GLY A 265 3.72 -16.80 -12.92
N SER A 266 3.58 -17.07 -11.61
CA SER A 266 4.13 -16.18 -10.58
C SER A 266 5.66 -16.24 -10.50
N ILE A 267 6.27 -15.11 -10.15
CA ILE A 267 7.72 -14.93 -10.00
C ILE A 267 8.05 -14.84 -8.50
N ASN A 268 8.93 -15.70 -8.00
CA ASN A 268 9.31 -15.69 -6.58
C ASN A 268 10.39 -14.64 -6.29
N VAL A 269 10.03 -13.62 -5.52
CA VAL A 269 10.94 -12.59 -5.00
C VAL A 269 10.80 -12.55 -3.47
N PRO A 270 11.40 -13.50 -2.73
CA PRO A 270 11.34 -13.55 -1.28
C PRO A 270 11.67 -12.18 -0.66
N PHE A 271 10.85 -11.70 0.28
CA PHE A 271 10.96 -10.32 0.78
C PHE A 271 12.34 -9.98 1.39
N ASN A 272 13.09 -10.99 1.85
CA ASN A 272 14.44 -10.84 2.37
C ASN A 272 15.51 -10.61 1.28
N GLU A 273 15.19 -10.74 -0.01
CA GLU A 273 16.09 -10.43 -1.12
C GLU A 273 16.07 -8.93 -1.49
N VAL A 274 14.97 -8.22 -1.21
CA VAL A 274 14.86 -6.75 -1.42
C VAL A 274 15.42 -5.93 -0.25
N LEU A 275 15.96 -6.59 0.77
CA LEU A 275 16.54 -5.99 1.97
C LEU A 275 18.03 -6.31 2.10
N ASP A 276 18.82 -5.37 2.61
CA ASP A 276 20.20 -5.63 3.00
C ASP A 276 20.25 -6.65 4.17
N PRO A 277 21.08 -7.70 4.09
CA PRO A 277 21.03 -8.80 5.05
C PRO A 277 21.49 -8.43 6.47
N GLN A 278 22.23 -7.32 6.66
CA GLN A 278 22.77 -6.92 7.96
C GLN A 278 21.89 -5.85 8.64
N THR A 279 21.70 -4.73 7.96
CA THR A 279 20.92 -3.56 8.40
C THR A 279 19.41 -3.78 8.31
N LYS A 280 18.95 -4.74 7.50
CA LYS A 280 17.53 -5.01 7.20
C LYS A 280 16.77 -3.82 6.60
N ALA A 281 17.50 -2.85 6.05
CA ALA A 281 16.94 -1.74 5.29
C ALA A 281 16.69 -2.17 3.83
N PHE A 282 15.82 -1.48 3.11
CA PHE A 282 15.67 -1.68 1.66
C PHE A 282 17.00 -1.47 0.93
N LEU A 283 17.29 -2.34 -0.04
CA LEU A 283 18.48 -2.20 -0.89
C LEU A 283 18.43 -0.89 -1.70
N PRO A 284 19.59 -0.32 -2.10
CA PRO A 284 19.63 0.84 -3.00
C PRO A 284 18.92 0.58 -4.33
N LYS A 285 18.29 1.63 -4.90
CA LYS A 285 17.49 1.60 -6.12
C LYS A 285 18.08 0.75 -7.25
N ASP A 286 19.36 0.94 -7.58
CA ASP A 286 20.01 0.23 -8.68
C ASP A 286 20.19 -1.28 -8.41
N GLN A 287 20.32 -1.67 -7.14
CA GLN A 287 20.37 -3.07 -6.73
C GLN A 287 18.97 -3.71 -6.78
N LEU A 288 17.93 -3.00 -6.33
CA LEU A 288 16.54 -3.44 -6.47
C LEU A 288 16.15 -3.60 -7.94
N LYS A 289 16.46 -2.62 -8.79
CA LYS A 289 16.26 -2.70 -10.23
C LYS A 289 16.93 -3.93 -10.82
N LYS A 290 18.23 -4.13 -10.55
CA LYS A 290 18.98 -5.29 -11.04
C LYS A 290 18.39 -6.62 -10.54
N LEU A 291 17.90 -6.68 -9.30
CA LEU A 291 17.23 -7.86 -8.75
C LEU A 291 15.97 -8.20 -9.54
N PHE A 292 15.07 -7.22 -9.76
CA PHE A 292 13.85 -7.43 -10.53
C PHE A 292 14.12 -7.78 -12.00
N GLU A 293 15.10 -7.15 -12.65
CA GLU A 293 15.57 -7.52 -14.00
C GLU A 293 16.09 -8.96 -14.04
N THR A 294 16.89 -9.38 -13.04
CA THR A 294 17.42 -10.75 -12.93
C THR A 294 16.33 -11.80 -12.69
N LYS A 295 15.24 -11.40 -12.02
CA LYS A 295 14.04 -12.23 -11.81
C LYS A 295 13.09 -12.26 -13.03
N GLY A 296 13.42 -11.55 -14.10
CA GLY A 296 12.61 -11.50 -15.34
C GLY A 296 11.39 -10.58 -15.28
N VAL A 297 11.34 -9.66 -14.32
CA VAL A 297 10.20 -8.74 -14.14
C VAL A 297 10.31 -7.58 -15.14
N ASP A 298 9.27 -7.39 -15.93
CA ASP A 298 9.12 -6.28 -16.86
C ASP A 298 8.60 -5.02 -16.12
N PRO A 299 9.34 -3.90 -16.08
CA PRO A 299 8.90 -2.68 -15.38
C PRO A 299 7.71 -1.97 -16.06
N ASN A 300 7.32 -2.36 -17.28
CA ASN A 300 6.28 -1.69 -18.08
C ASN A 300 4.91 -2.38 -18.02
N LYS A 301 4.83 -3.60 -17.46
CA LYS A 301 3.58 -4.37 -17.35
C LYS A 301 2.94 -4.19 -15.97
N PRO A 302 1.62 -4.42 -15.82
CA PRO A 302 0.98 -4.42 -14.51
C PRO A 302 1.57 -5.50 -13.59
N ILE A 303 1.58 -5.24 -12.28
CA ILE A 303 2.16 -6.14 -11.27
C ILE A 303 1.17 -6.33 -10.11
N VAL A 304 0.97 -7.58 -9.70
CA VAL A 304 0.26 -7.95 -8.46
C VAL A 304 1.26 -8.55 -7.49
N SER A 305 1.54 -7.87 -6.37
CA SER A 305 2.34 -8.43 -5.29
C SER A 305 1.48 -9.30 -4.37
N THR A 306 1.99 -10.47 -3.99
CA THR A 306 1.31 -11.47 -3.13
C THR A 306 2.32 -12.09 -2.16
N CYS A 307 1.85 -12.75 -1.11
CA CYS A 307 2.70 -13.58 -0.25
C CYS A 307 1.87 -14.67 0.44
N GLY A 308 2.14 -14.98 1.72
CA GLY A 308 1.25 -15.84 2.51
C GLY A 308 -0.10 -15.20 2.83
N THR A 309 -0.11 -13.90 3.16
CA THR A 309 -1.22 -13.24 3.88
C THR A 309 -1.25 -11.71 3.68
N GLY A 310 -0.88 -11.20 2.50
CA GLY A 310 -0.91 -9.76 2.19
C GLY A 310 0.10 -8.88 2.93
N VAL A 311 0.84 -9.37 3.93
CA VAL A 311 1.81 -8.58 4.74
C VAL A 311 3.11 -8.35 3.98
N THR A 312 3.95 -9.36 3.80
CA THR A 312 5.25 -9.22 3.12
C THR A 312 5.15 -8.93 1.61
N ALA A 313 3.98 -9.13 1.01
CA ALA A 313 3.66 -8.67 -0.34
C ALA A 313 3.94 -7.17 -0.51
N VAL A 314 3.62 -6.36 0.52
CA VAL A 314 3.81 -4.92 0.50
C VAL A 314 5.28 -4.50 0.67
N VAL A 315 6.12 -5.37 1.26
CA VAL A 315 7.58 -5.16 1.23
C VAL A 315 8.07 -5.20 -0.22
N VAL A 316 7.57 -6.14 -1.03
CA VAL A 316 7.90 -6.23 -2.46
C VAL A 316 7.29 -5.07 -3.27
N ASP A 317 6.03 -4.67 -3.05
CA ASP A 317 5.47 -3.46 -3.69
C ASP A 317 6.27 -2.18 -3.35
N THR A 318 6.70 -2.03 -2.10
CA THR A 318 7.54 -0.90 -1.68
C THR A 318 8.90 -0.94 -2.38
N ALA A 319 9.50 -2.12 -2.55
CA ALA A 319 10.74 -2.27 -3.31
C ALA A 319 10.55 -1.99 -4.82
N LEU A 320 9.42 -2.39 -5.42
CA LEU A 320 9.07 -2.06 -6.80
C LEU A 320 8.90 -0.54 -7.00
N HIS A 321 8.27 0.14 -6.04
CA HIS A 321 8.15 1.61 -6.04
C HIS A 321 9.51 2.31 -6.06
N GLU A 322 10.42 1.94 -5.15
CA GLU A 322 11.76 2.54 -5.07
C GLU A 322 12.62 2.19 -6.30
N ALA A 323 12.52 0.96 -6.82
CA ALA A 323 13.15 0.56 -8.08
C ALA A 323 12.63 1.36 -9.29
N GLY A 324 11.35 1.74 -9.28
CA GLY A 324 10.64 2.37 -10.39
C GLY A 324 10.02 1.36 -11.37
N PHE A 325 9.48 0.26 -10.85
CA PHE A 325 8.83 -0.80 -11.61
C PHE A 325 7.31 -0.65 -11.50
N GLY A 326 6.62 -0.59 -12.65
CA GLY A 326 5.22 -0.22 -12.73
C GLY A 326 4.93 1.24 -12.31
N THR A 327 3.80 1.78 -12.74
CA THR A 327 3.29 3.04 -12.20
C THR A 327 2.53 2.76 -10.89
N PRO A 328 2.22 3.78 -10.06
CA PRO A 328 1.39 3.59 -8.87
C PRO A 328 -0.02 3.04 -9.16
N GLU A 329 -0.50 3.22 -10.40
CA GLU A 329 -1.80 2.75 -10.89
C GLU A 329 -1.71 1.35 -11.52
N SER A 330 -0.52 0.93 -11.97
CA SER A 330 -0.27 -0.39 -12.55
C SER A 330 0.23 -1.42 -11.52
N ARG A 331 0.21 -1.12 -10.22
CA ARG A 331 0.59 -2.06 -9.15
C ARG A 331 -0.55 -2.26 -8.15
N LYS A 332 -0.84 -3.53 -7.86
CA LYS A 332 -1.82 -3.96 -6.86
C LYS A 332 -1.19 -4.92 -5.85
N VAL A 333 -1.83 -5.07 -4.70
CA VAL A 333 -1.53 -6.14 -3.74
C VAL A 333 -2.72 -7.09 -3.68
N TYR A 334 -2.46 -8.39 -3.83
CA TYR A 334 -3.47 -9.43 -3.61
C TYR A 334 -3.56 -9.74 -2.12
N ASP A 335 -4.66 -9.30 -1.50
CA ASP A 335 -4.77 -9.19 -0.06
C ASP A 335 -4.83 -10.56 0.65
N GLY A 336 -5.80 -11.40 0.26
CA GLY A 336 -5.95 -12.76 0.79
C GLY A 336 -4.77 -13.67 0.45
N SER A 337 -4.02 -13.34 -0.61
CA SER A 337 -2.70 -13.92 -0.89
C SER A 337 -2.77 -15.46 -0.99
N TRP A 338 -1.68 -16.17 -0.67
CA TRP A 338 -1.65 -17.63 -0.71
C TRP A 338 -2.66 -18.31 0.23
N THR A 339 -3.01 -17.71 1.38
CA THR A 339 -3.96 -18.33 2.32
C THR A 339 -5.37 -18.38 1.73
N GLU A 340 -5.85 -17.29 1.13
CA GLU A 340 -7.11 -17.33 0.37
C GLU A 340 -6.98 -18.25 -0.86
N TRP A 341 -5.89 -18.14 -1.62
CA TRP A 341 -5.70 -18.88 -2.86
C TRP A 341 -5.80 -20.40 -2.66
N ALA A 342 -5.01 -20.95 -1.75
CA ALA A 342 -4.94 -22.39 -1.51
C ALA A 342 -6.14 -22.95 -0.73
N GLN A 343 -7.01 -22.09 -0.19
CA GLN A 343 -8.30 -22.49 0.37
C GLN A 343 -9.45 -22.44 -0.66
N ARG A 344 -9.41 -21.48 -1.60
CA ARG A 344 -10.47 -21.28 -2.61
C ARG A 344 -10.26 -22.08 -3.90
N VAL A 345 -9.01 -22.33 -4.32
CA VAL A 345 -8.70 -23.16 -5.50
C VAL A 345 -9.08 -24.61 -5.24
N ARG A 346 -9.82 -25.21 -6.18
CA ARG A 346 -10.19 -26.63 -6.11
C ARG A 346 -9.13 -27.47 -6.85
N PRO A 347 -8.85 -28.72 -6.44
CA PRO A 347 -7.90 -29.59 -7.15
C PRO A 347 -8.20 -29.75 -8.65
N SER A 348 -9.47 -29.71 -9.04
CA SER A 348 -9.91 -29.75 -10.44
C SER A 348 -9.41 -28.58 -11.30
N ASP A 349 -9.11 -27.44 -10.68
CA ASP A 349 -8.78 -26.21 -11.40
C ASP A 349 -7.30 -26.18 -11.86
N SER A 350 -6.44 -27.05 -11.31
CA SER A 350 -5.00 -27.15 -11.69
C SER A 350 -4.19 -25.85 -11.53
N LEU A 351 -4.63 -25.00 -10.59
CA LEU A 351 -4.14 -23.65 -10.29
C LEU A 351 -3.18 -23.57 -9.07
N ILE A 352 -2.70 -24.71 -8.57
CA ILE A 352 -1.58 -24.80 -7.62
C ILE A 352 -0.45 -25.54 -8.32
N ARG A 353 0.75 -24.97 -8.28
CA ARG A 353 1.96 -25.51 -8.90
C ARG A 353 3.05 -25.75 -7.86
N THR A 354 3.86 -26.76 -8.11
CA THR A 354 5.10 -27.05 -7.38
C THR A 354 6.26 -27.08 -8.38
N SER A 355 7.50 -27.24 -7.92
CA SER A 355 8.64 -27.47 -8.82
C SER A 355 8.61 -28.84 -9.53
N GLU A 356 7.61 -29.68 -9.26
CA GLU A 356 7.46 -31.03 -9.81
C GLU A 356 6.24 -31.18 -10.77
N SER A 357 5.50 -30.09 -11.09
CA SER A 357 4.14 -30.14 -11.69
C SER A 357 3.79 -29.14 -12.80
#